data_AF-K5VS69-F1
#
_entry.id   AF-K5VS69-F1
#
_cell.length_a   1.000
_cell.length_b   1.000
_cell.length_c   1.000
_cell.angle_alpha   90.00
_cell.angle_beta   90.00
_cell.angle_gamma   90.00
#
_symmetry.space_group_name_H-M   'P 1'
#
loop_
_entity.id
_entity.type
_entity.pdbx_description
1 polymer ?
#
loop_
_entity_poly.entity_id
_entity_poly.type
_entity_poly.pdbx_seq_one_letter_code
_entity_poly.pdbx_strand_id
1 'polypeptide(L)'
;MGQRLGCLLQDAKTRVQASLAKDDIRQPTSSGGRGGRQFRDHDELRYSLRSVLSNFRPYLGRYHLLTTDFAMPDTVENLTAPADYRLGQVPQWLDVDKRPWSDNHVQLSIKHHAQVFHPYDDNVFNSYAIESQFGHLDDISENFIYMNDDFFLLRRLTPRSFYTSAYGPVLRMQSDLLVAPTQYRNNVKGEWRSLASSNRLLSDRFGVRHRPYVTHEAKSASLPLLHEMSQIWEAQFAATATHPFRETRIALGNADPSVMYMLVHFTIERWREALLWSWAVAKHGTTTDRWSPEAMAAAWTELGGAPGEYGRLGVYAGRRGTVDPDRVSASLRASGHKQADGTVYDFSSLDGYPYINFSPSGGPKRNKWPRYTHDVDEKDLLQCSLDYDKCFVDAEHKPFTHASEVFKNIAFREAQCGDCITLALLKASGELGLEAFLPPSDRVVSFDAGGFAPEDIDPVAHLPLNDRWEDGEFALSDVLRGTKHANVRGWTLRLLERYRFVIGSTPGHFAMISGPSALNGMVAHLKKNPDVALLCVNDDITVDDDKVTALFKNWASDHWGTPAQWEQ
;
A
#
# COMPACT_ATOMS: atom_id res chain seq x y z
N MET A 1 10.02 -31.16 22.76
CA MET A 1 9.06 -30.88 21.67
C MET A 1 9.59 -29.82 20.68
N GLY A 2 10.30 -28.78 21.14
CA GLY A 2 10.87 -27.73 20.26
C GLY A 2 11.84 -28.20 19.17
N GLN A 3 12.67 -29.23 19.42
CA GLN A 3 13.52 -29.84 18.38
C GLN A 3 12.71 -30.53 17.26
N ARG A 4 11.48 -31.01 17.52
CA ARG A 4 10.66 -31.72 16.51
C ARG A 4 9.93 -30.79 15.55
N LEU A 5 9.54 -29.57 15.97
CA LEU A 5 8.91 -28.57 15.08
C LEU A 5 9.92 -27.88 14.15
N GLY A 6 11.15 -27.63 14.62
CA GLY A 6 12.24 -27.18 13.77
C GLY A 6 12.57 -28.17 12.65
N CYS A 7 12.47 -29.48 12.92
CA CYS A 7 12.56 -30.52 11.90
C CYS A 7 11.43 -30.40 10.86
N LEU A 8 10.16 -30.22 11.26
CA LEU A 8 9.04 -30.15 10.29
C LEU A 8 9.18 -29.01 9.28
N LEU A 9 9.57 -27.81 9.73
CA LEU A 9 9.78 -26.68 8.83
C LEU A 9 10.93 -26.93 7.85
N GLN A 10 12.04 -27.50 8.35
CA GLN A 10 13.19 -27.87 7.53
C GLN A 10 12.83 -28.96 6.52
N ASP A 11 12.15 -30.01 6.97
CA ASP A 11 11.70 -31.14 6.16
C ASP A 11 10.74 -30.66 5.07
N ALA A 12 9.81 -29.76 5.40
CA ALA A 12 8.91 -29.14 4.44
C ALA A 12 9.68 -28.34 3.38
N LYS A 13 10.64 -27.49 3.77
CA LYS A 13 11.48 -26.74 2.82
C LYS A 13 12.27 -27.67 1.91
N THR A 14 12.92 -28.69 2.48
CA THR A 14 13.70 -29.67 1.72
C THR A 14 12.83 -30.46 0.76
N ARG A 15 11.64 -30.90 1.19
CA ARG A 15 10.66 -31.61 0.37
C ARG A 15 10.15 -30.74 -0.79
N VAL A 16 9.75 -29.51 -0.52
CA VAL A 16 9.29 -28.55 -1.56
C VAL A 16 10.43 -28.23 -2.54
N GLN A 17 11.65 -28.05 -2.06
CA GLN A 17 12.78 -27.82 -2.96
C GLN A 17 13.10 -29.04 -3.84
N ALA A 18 12.96 -30.25 -3.30
CA ALA A 18 13.19 -31.51 -4.01
C ALA A 18 12.08 -31.85 -5.02
N SER A 19 10.85 -31.35 -4.83
CA SER A 19 9.75 -31.56 -5.77
C SER A 19 9.85 -30.71 -7.03
N LEU A 20 10.62 -29.62 -7.00
CA LEU A 20 10.86 -28.76 -8.14
C LEU A 20 11.97 -29.35 -9.06
N ALA A 21 11.79 -29.27 -10.38
CA ALA A 21 12.83 -29.64 -11.33
C ALA A 21 14.08 -28.73 -11.16
N LYS A 22 15.28 -29.21 -11.53
CA LYS A 22 16.53 -28.45 -11.31
C LYS A 22 16.63 -27.15 -12.12
N ASP A 23 15.90 -27.08 -13.24
CA ASP A 23 15.77 -25.95 -14.14
C ASP A 23 14.49 -25.14 -13.92
N ASP A 24 13.65 -25.52 -12.96
CA ASP A 24 12.45 -24.78 -12.59
C ASP A 24 12.83 -23.38 -12.07
N ILE A 25 12.16 -22.35 -12.59
CA ILE A 25 12.38 -20.95 -12.22
C ILE A 25 12.11 -20.67 -10.74
N ARG A 26 11.28 -21.50 -10.09
CA ARG A 26 10.91 -21.42 -8.67
C ARG A 26 11.95 -22.05 -7.75
N GLN A 27 13.00 -22.68 -8.30
CA GLN A 27 14.12 -23.16 -7.50
C GLN A 27 14.82 -21.99 -6.79
N PRO A 28 15.16 -22.10 -5.50
CA PRO A 28 15.93 -21.09 -4.81
C PRO A 28 17.33 -20.93 -5.44
N THR A 29 17.84 -19.70 -5.42
CA THR A 29 19.22 -19.40 -5.80
C THR A 29 20.19 -19.95 -4.75
N SER A 30 21.41 -20.34 -5.16
CA SER A 30 22.45 -20.85 -4.25
C SER A 30 22.90 -19.82 -3.20
N SER A 31 22.59 -18.54 -3.39
CA SER A 31 22.84 -17.45 -2.44
C SER A 31 21.88 -17.44 -1.24
N GLY A 32 20.66 -17.98 -1.38
CA GLY A 32 19.67 -18.07 -0.29
C GLY A 32 19.93 -19.23 0.69
N GLY A 33 20.98 -20.02 0.44
CA GLY A 33 21.24 -21.33 1.05
C GLY A 33 22.48 -21.41 1.94
N ARG A 34 22.85 -20.37 2.70
CA ARG A 34 23.65 -20.60 3.91
C ARG A 34 22.67 -21.06 5.01
N GLY A 35 22.52 -22.37 5.13
CA GLY A 35 21.48 -23.11 5.88
C GLY A 35 21.39 -22.87 7.39
N GLY A 36 21.15 -21.63 7.81
CA GLY A 36 20.88 -21.27 9.20
C GLY A 36 20.00 -20.02 9.36
N ARG A 37 20.05 -19.07 8.41
CA ARG A 37 19.29 -17.80 8.51
C ARG A 37 17.78 -17.99 8.67
N GLN A 38 17.21 -18.95 7.95
CA GLN A 38 15.76 -19.15 7.91
C GLN A 38 15.21 -20.01 9.06
N PHE A 39 16.04 -20.31 10.07
CA PHE A 39 15.74 -21.17 11.22
C PHE A 39 16.12 -20.53 12.55
N ARG A 40 16.62 -19.29 12.51
CA ARG A 40 16.91 -18.52 13.71
C ARG A 40 15.62 -17.95 14.24
N ASP A 41 15.52 -17.99 15.55
CA ASP A 41 14.44 -17.41 16.31
C ASP A 41 15.08 -16.80 17.55
N HIS A 42 15.04 -15.48 17.62
CA HIS A 42 15.50 -14.69 18.75
C HIS A 42 14.32 -14.21 19.61
N ASP A 43 13.15 -14.86 19.51
CA ASP A 43 11.86 -14.44 20.06
C ASP A 43 11.34 -13.12 19.47
N GLU A 44 11.74 -12.73 18.26
CA GLU A 44 11.36 -11.46 17.61
C GLU A 44 9.85 -11.32 17.53
N LEU A 45 9.17 -12.34 16.99
CA LEU A 45 7.71 -12.35 16.89
C LEU A 45 7.06 -12.18 18.25
N ARG A 46 7.56 -12.87 19.29
CA ARG A 46 7.04 -12.77 20.67
C ARG A 46 7.11 -11.33 21.16
N TYR A 47 8.29 -10.71 21.05
CA TYR A 47 8.52 -9.34 21.51
C TYR A 47 7.84 -8.31 20.62
N SER A 48 7.67 -8.57 19.32
CA SER A 48 6.88 -7.76 18.40
C SER A 48 5.43 -7.67 18.89
N LEU A 49 4.78 -8.81 19.19
CA LEU A 49 3.42 -8.84 19.75
C LEU A 49 3.34 -8.08 21.09
N ARG A 50 4.29 -8.33 22.00
CA ARG A 50 4.34 -7.62 23.30
C ARG A 50 4.55 -6.11 23.13
N SER A 51 5.32 -5.69 22.12
CA SER A 51 5.55 -4.27 21.83
C SER A 51 4.23 -3.58 21.46
N VAL A 52 3.39 -4.23 20.67
CA VAL A 52 2.07 -3.72 20.29
C VAL A 52 1.12 -3.73 21.50
N LEU A 53 1.11 -4.80 22.32
CA LEU A 53 0.33 -4.85 23.56
C LEU A 53 0.74 -3.77 24.57
N SER A 54 2.00 -3.36 24.57
CA SER A 54 2.51 -2.33 25.47
C SER A 54 2.17 -0.92 24.99
N ASN A 55 2.11 -0.73 23.67
CA ASN A 55 2.11 0.59 23.04
C ASN A 55 0.86 0.93 22.22
N PHE A 56 -0.05 -0.02 22.00
CA PHE A 56 -1.25 0.19 21.17
C PHE A 56 -2.53 -0.48 21.69
N ARG A 57 -2.45 -1.25 22.78
CA ARG A 57 -3.55 -2.06 23.36
C ARG A 57 -4.92 -1.37 23.46
N PRO A 58 -5.07 -0.10 23.87
CA PRO A 58 -6.40 0.53 23.99
C PRO A 58 -7.20 0.58 22.69
N TYR A 59 -6.53 0.49 21.54
CA TYR A 59 -7.13 0.62 20.21
C TYR A 59 -7.24 -0.71 19.48
N LEU A 60 -6.81 -1.79 20.13
CA LEU A 60 -6.74 -3.11 19.54
C LEU A 60 -7.87 -3.99 20.07
N GLY A 61 -8.62 -4.61 19.16
CA GLY A 61 -9.61 -5.64 19.51
C GLY A 61 -9.06 -7.06 19.31
N ARG A 62 -8.34 -7.30 18.21
CA ARG A 62 -7.87 -8.64 17.83
C ARG A 62 -6.51 -8.60 17.13
N TYR A 63 -5.64 -9.56 17.47
CA TYR A 63 -4.46 -9.93 16.71
C TYR A 63 -4.78 -11.12 15.82
N HIS A 64 -4.32 -11.05 14.57
CA HIS A 64 -4.29 -12.19 13.68
C HIS A 64 -2.82 -12.56 13.46
N LEU A 65 -2.45 -13.74 13.92
CA LEU A 65 -1.14 -14.32 13.64
C LEU A 65 -1.28 -15.26 12.45
N LEU A 66 -0.71 -14.88 11.31
CA LEU A 66 -0.65 -15.72 10.13
C LEU A 66 0.59 -16.62 10.21
N THR A 67 0.39 -17.93 10.10
CA THR A 67 1.46 -18.94 10.25
C THR A 67 1.38 -19.98 9.15
N THR A 68 2.47 -20.73 8.95
CA THR A 68 2.44 -21.88 8.04
C THR A 68 1.74 -23.07 8.69
N ASP A 69 1.61 -24.14 7.94
CA ASP A 69 1.03 -25.41 8.34
C ASP A 69 1.68 -26.53 7.55
N PHE A 70 1.65 -27.76 8.02
CA PHE A 70 2.39 -28.87 7.44
C PHE A 70 1.45 -30.01 7.05
N ALA A 71 1.84 -30.80 6.05
CA ALA A 71 1.21 -32.10 5.85
C ALA A 71 1.32 -32.93 7.14
N MET A 72 0.30 -33.75 7.43
CA MET A 72 0.34 -34.62 8.61
C MET A 72 1.56 -35.55 8.55
N PRO A 73 2.44 -35.56 9.57
CA PRO A 73 3.63 -36.42 9.55
C PRO A 73 3.25 -37.90 9.67
N ASP A 74 3.95 -38.77 8.93
CA ASP A 74 3.79 -40.24 9.04
C ASP A 74 4.11 -40.79 10.45
N THR A 75 4.75 -39.98 11.29
CA THR A 75 5.21 -40.35 12.64
C THR A 75 4.15 -40.16 13.74
N VAL A 76 2.96 -39.63 13.41
CA VAL A 76 1.86 -39.51 14.39
C VAL A 76 1.10 -40.83 14.44
N GLU A 77 1.64 -41.80 15.19
CA GLU A 77 0.96 -43.07 15.45
C GLU A 77 -0.43 -42.85 16.09
N ASN A 78 -1.44 -43.56 15.60
CA ASN A 78 -2.85 -43.54 16.07
C ASN A 78 -3.69 -42.29 15.76
N LEU A 79 -3.27 -41.41 14.84
CA LEU A 79 -4.16 -40.38 14.29
C LEU A 79 -4.67 -40.78 12.89
N THR A 80 -5.92 -41.23 12.80
CA THR A 80 -6.62 -41.35 11.50
C THR A 80 -7.20 -39.98 11.16
N ALA A 81 -6.40 -39.11 10.52
CA ALA A 81 -6.86 -37.83 10.03
C ALA A 81 -7.31 -37.94 8.55
N PRO A 82 -8.35 -37.20 8.12
CA PRO A 82 -8.67 -37.06 6.71
C PRO A 82 -7.46 -36.56 5.90
N ALA A 83 -7.36 -36.95 4.63
CA ALA A 83 -6.18 -36.67 3.79
C ALA A 83 -5.94 -35.16 3.55
N ASP A 84 -6.98 -34.35 3.70
CA ASP A 84 -6.97 -32.89 3.57
C ASP A 84 -6.59 -32.16 4.87
N TYR A 85 -6.44 -32.87 6.00
CA TYR A 85 -6.05 -32.25 7.26
C TYR A 85 -4.56 -31.91 7.28
N ARG A 86 -4.26 -30.74 7.87
CA ARG A 86 -2.91 -30.19 7.95
C ARG A 86 -2.60 -29.76 9.38
N LEU A 87 -1.35 -29.90 9.78
CA LEU A 87 -0.84 -29.56 11.10
C LEU A 87 -0.44 -28.08 11.14
N GLY A 88 -1.27 -27.24 11.75
CA GLY A 88 -0.98 -25.81 11.92
C GLY A 88 0.24 -25.54 12.79
N GLN A 89 1.11 -24.62 12.35
CA GLN A 89 2.24 -24.17 13.16
C GLN A 89 1.77 -23.24 14.28
N VAL A 90 2.19 -23.51 15.51
CA VAL A 90 1.92 -22.64 16.66
C VAL A 90 3.26 -22.21 17.30
N PRO A 91 3.43 -20.93 17.69
CA PRO A 91 4.64 -20.48 18.36
C PRO A 91 4.91 -21.23 19.67
N GLN A 92 6.17 -21.54 19.97
CA GLN A 92 6.54 -22.37 21.12
C GLN A 92 6.25 -21.72 22.48
N TRP A 93 6.25 -20.39 22.53
CA TRP A 93 5.94 -19.61 23.73
C TRP A 93 4.44 -19.50 24.01
N LEU A 94 3.57 -19.94 23.10
CA LEU A 94 2.12 -19.89 23.27
C LEU A 94 1.66 -21.07 24.13
N ASP A 95 0.82 -20.80 25.13
CA ASP A 95 0.19 -21.83 25.94
C ASP A 95 -1.09 -22.30 25.25
N VAL A 96 -1.05 -23.52 24.70
CA VAL A 96 -2.15 -24.09 23.93
C VAL A 96 -3.37 -24.47 24.77
N ASP A 97 -3.21 -24.57 26.09
CA ASP A 97 -4.29 -24.92 27.03
C ASP A 97 -5.10 -23.69 27.48
N LYS A 98 -4.56 -22.48 27.27
CA LYS A 98 -5.22 -21.19 27.60
C LYS A 98 -6.20 -20.69 26.53
N ARG A 99 -6.81 -21.59 25.74
CA ARG A 99 -7.79 -21.19 24.73
C ARG A 99 -9.14 -20.81 25.37
N PRO A 100 -9.86 -19.80 24.83
CA PRO A 100 -9.45 -18.89 23.77
C PRO A 100 -8.35 -17.93 24.24
N TRP A 101 -7.34 -17.71 23.39
CA TRP A 101 -6.22 -16.83 23.73
C TRP A 101 -6.68 -15.38 23.80
N SER A 102 -6.62 -14.81 25.00
CA SER A 102 -6.97 -13.41 25.25
C SER A 102 -6.00 -12.80 26.26
N ASP A 103 -5.81 -11.50 26.15
CA ASP A 103 -5.06 -10.68 27.11
C ASP A 103 -5.87 -9.38 27.35
N ASN A 104 -6.57 -9.34 28.48
CA ASN A 104 -7.62 -8.36 28.77
C ASN A 104 -8.71 -8.38 27.68
N HIS A 105 -8.97 -7.25 27.02
CA HIS A 105 -9.97 -7.15 25.95
C HIS A 105 -9.44 -7.56 24.57
N VAL A 106 -8.15 -7.87 24.44
CA VAL A 106 -7.51 -8.22 23.17
C VAL A 106 -7.57 -9.73 22.95
N GLN A 107 -8.06 -10.17 21.79
CA GLN A 107 -8.08 -11.58 21.39
C GLN A 107 -6.90 -11.90 20.46
N LEU A 108 -6.33 -13.11 20.57
CA LEU A 108 -5.38 -13.65 19.60
C LEU A 108 -6.05 -14.75 18.77
N SER A 109 -6.08 -14.56 17.46
CA SER A 109 -6.49 -15.56 16.48
C SER A 109 -5.26 -16.02 15.69
N ILE A 110 -5.09 -17.32 15.52
CA ILE A 110 -4.10 -17.88 14.60
C ILE A 110 -4.83 -18.27 13.31
N LYS A 111 -4.30 -17.82 12.18
CA LYS A 111 -4.72 -18.23 10.84
C LYS A 111 -3.54 -18.98 10.20
N HIS A 112 -3.83 -20.04 9.47
CA HIS A 112 -2.82 -20.83 8.77
C HIS A 112 -2.88 -20.58 7.27
N HIS A 113 -1.77 -20.77 6.56
CA HIS A 113 -1.70 -20.57 5.10
C HIS A 113 -2.77 -21.37 4.35
N ALA A 114 -3.05 -22.61 4.76
CA ALA A 114 -4.10 -23.45 4.19
C ALA A 114 -5.52 -22.85 4.27
N GLN A 115 -5.75 -21.87 5.15
CA GLN A 115 -7.05 -21.18 5.29
C GLN A 115 -7.17 -19.94 4.38
N VAL A 116 -6.05 -19.48 3.79
CA VAL A 116 -5.96 -18.19 3.10
C VAL A 116 -5.53 -18.34 1.65
N PHE A 117 -4.74 -19.38 1.32
CA PHE A 117 -4.23 -19.59 -0.03
C PHE A 117 -5.26 -20.22 -0.97
N HIS A 118 -5.40 -19.64 -2.17
CA HIS A 118 -6.21 -20.19 -3.26
C HIS A 118 -5.48 -20.03 -4.61
N PRO A 119 -4.95 -21.12 -5.21
CA PRO A 119 -4.82 -22.49 -4.69
C PRO A 119 -3.71 -22.63 -3.62
N TYR A 120 -3.75 -23.73 -2.85
CA TYR A 120 -2.71 -24.09 -1.90
C TYR A 120 -2.18 -25.51 -2.16
N ASP A 121 -1.18 -25.61 -3.04
CA ASP A 121 -0.64 -26.90 -3.46
C ASP A 121 0.32 -27.50 -2.40
N ASP A 122 1.17 -26.66 -1.82
CA ASP A 122 2.16 -27.07 -0.83
C ASP A 122 2.63 -25.88 0.03
N ASN A 123 3.54 -26.14 0.97
CA ASN A 123 4.14 -25.13 1.82
C ASN A 123 4.79 -23.99 1.03
N VAL A 124 4.35 -22.76 1.31
CA VAL A 124 4.90 -21.51 0.78
C VAL A 124 5.68 -20.76 1.87
N PHE A 125 6.89 -20.34 1.53
CA PHE A 125 7.83 -19.58 2.39
C PHE A 125 8.17 -18.20 1.80
N ASN A 126 7.53 -17.84 0.68
CA ASN A 126 7.72 -16.58 0.00
C ASN A 126 6.76 -15.53 0.58
N SER A 127 7.31 -14.50 1.22
CA SER A 127 6.49 -13.43 1.81
C SER A 127 5.59 -12.75 0.77
N TYR A 128 6.04 -12.59 -0.48
CA TYR A 128 5.22 -11.98 -1.53
C TYR A 128 4.04 -12.87 -1.95
N ALA A 129 4.24 -14.20 -1.96
CA ALA A 129 3.18 -15.16 -2.19
C ALA A 129 2.17 -15.18 -1.04
N ILE A 130 2.64 -15.07 0.20
CA ILE A 130 1.76 -14.99 1.38
C ILE A 130 0.96 -13.68 1.36
N GLU A 131 1.62 -12.55 1.11
CA GLU A 131 0.96 -11.25 1.02
C GLU A 131 -0.05 -11.18 -0.14
N SER A 132 0.18 -11.88 -1.25
CA SER A 132 -0.77 -11.87 -2.39
C SER A 132 -2.11 -12.51 -2.06
N GLN A 133 -2.18 -13.25 -0.95
CA GLN A 133 -3.39 -13.91 -0.47
C GLN A 133 -4.12 -13.10 0.61
N PHE A 134 -3.64 -11.90 0.99
CA PHE A 134 -4.27 -11.11 2.06
C PHE A 134 -5.71 -10.71 1.76
N GLY A 135 -6.12 -10.69 0.49
CA GLY A 135 -7.53 -10.51 0.10
C GLY A 135 -8.45 -11.63 0.60
N HIS A 136 -7.93 -12.81 0.94
CA HIS A 136 -8.72 -13.93 1.43
C HIS A 136 -8.81 -13.99 2.97
N LEU A 137 -8.15 -13.05 3.67
CA LEU A 137 -8.25 -12.98 5.12
C LEU A 137 -9.70 -12.63 5.51
N ASP A 138 -10.27 -13.49 6.34
CA ASP A 138 -11.58 -13.32 6.97
C ASP A 138 -11.43 -12.79 8.40
N ASP A 139 -12.53 -12.24 8.93
CA ASP A 139 -12.62 -11.85 10.34
C ASP A 139 -11.59 -10.78 10.78
N ILE A 140 -11.11 -9.97 9.82
CA ILE A 140 -10.25 -8.80 10.02
C ILE A 140 -11.02 -7.49 9.79
N SER A 141 -10.55 -6.40 10.38
CA SER A 141 -11.09 -5.05 10.13
C SER A 141 -10.82 -4.60 8.68
N GLU A 142 -11.73 -3.80 8.11
CA GLU A 142 -11.55 -3.22 6.77
C GLU A 142 -10.24 -2.44 6.63
N ASN A 143 -9.83 -1.73 7.69
CA ASN A 143 -8.52 -1.11 7.81
C ASN A 143 -7.75 -1.77 8.94
N PHE A 144 -6.55 -2.24 8.67
CA PHE A 144 -5.74 -3.00 9.61
C PHE A 144 -4.27 -2.60 9.55
N ILE A 145 -3.54 -2.97 10.60
CA ILE A 145 -2.08 -2.76 10.68
C ILE A 145 -1.42 -4.09 10.35
N TYR A 146 -0.60 -4.09 9.30
CA TYR A 146 0.24 -5.22 8.95
C TYR A 146 1.64 -5.06 9.56
N MET A 147 2.10 -6.11 10.23
CA MET A 147 3.44 -6.19 10.78
C MET A 147 4.07 -7.54 10.47
N ASN A 148 5.32 -7.49 10.02
CA ASN A 148 6.23 -8.62 10.07
C ASN A 148 6.74 -8.81 11.50
N ASP A 149 7.39 -9.95 11.76
CA ASP A 149 8.04 -10.31 13.01
C ASP A 149 9.22 -9.38 13.38
N ASP A 150 9.85 -8.76 12.39
CA ASP A 150 10.95 -7.80 12.56
C ASP A 150 10.51 -6.37 12.92
N PHE A 151 9.21 -6.10 13.09
CA PHE A 151 8.68 -4.78 13.44
C PHE A 151 8.29 -4.64 14.91
N PHE A 152 8.63 -3.51 15.52
CA PHE A 152 8.39 -3.24 16.93
C PHE A 152 7.88 -1.82 17.17
N LEU A 153 7.02 -1.67 18.18
CA LEU A 153 6.60 -0.37 18.70
C LEU A 153 7.39 -0.03 19.97
N LEU A 154 8.17 1.04 19.92
CA LEU A 154 8.99 1.50 21.06
C LEU A 154 8.26 2.52 21.94
N ARG A 155 7.20 3.14 21.43
CA ARG A 155 6.43 4.17 22.14
C ARG A 155 4.95 4.02 21.88
N ARG A 156 4.14 4.57 22.79
CA ARG A 156 2.68 4.62 22.64
C ARG A 156 2.29 5.33 21.35
N LEU A 157 1.56 4.62 20.50
CA LEU A 157 0.96 5.14 19.28
C LEU A 157 -0.56 5.14 19.42
N THR A 158 -1.24 5.89 18.56
CA THR A 158 -2.70 5.96 18.50
C THR A 158 -3.17 5.65 17.07
N PRO A 159 -4.49 5.46 16.83
CA PRO A 159 -4.98 5.18 15.48
C PRO A 159 -4.56 6.24 14.47
N ARG A 160 -4.32 7.49 14.90
CA ARG A 160 -3.82 8.56 14.04
C ARG A 160 -2.49 8.23 13.36
N SER A 161 -1.71 7.28 13.87
CA SER A 161 -0.49 6.77 13.23
C SER A 161 -0.76 5.84 12.05
N PHE A 162 -1.97 5.29 11.90
CA PHE A 162 -2.23 4.26 10.89
C PHE A 162 -3.46 4.56 10.05
N TYR A 163 -4.56 4.95 10.67
CA TYR A 163 -5.81 5.24 9.97
C TYR A 163 -6.71 6.15 10.79
N THR A 164 -7.34 7.12 10.13
CA THR A 164 -8.46 7.88 10.70
C THR A 164 -9.55 8.05 9.64
N SER A 165 -10.82 8.09 10.04
CA SER A 165 -11.90 8.40 9.10
C SER A 165 -11.79 9.82 8.53
N ALA A 166 -11.17 10.74 9.26
CA ALA A 166 -10.98 12.11 8.83
C ALA A 166 -9.91 12.29 7.76
N TYR A 167 -8.98 11.34 7.56
CA TYR A 167 -7.85 11.48 6.63
C TYR A 167 -7.54 10.23 5.79
N GLY A 168 -8.12 9.07 6.12
CA GLY A 168 -7.80 7.79 5.50
C GLY A 168 -6.56 7.12 6.12
N PRO A 169 -5.97 6.12 5.43
CA PRO A 169 -4.71 5.49 5.82
C PRO A 169 -3.53 6.47 5.84
N VAL A 170 -2.61 6.22 6.77
CA VAL A 170 -1.31 6.88 6.86
C VAL A 170 -0.28 6.05 6.11
N LEU A 171 0.21 6.58 5.00
CA LEU A 171 1.21 5.97 4.13
C LEU A 171 2.61 6.49 4.50
N ARG A 172 3.59 5.59 4.53
CA ARG A 172 4.98 5.93 4.89
C ARG A 172 5.93 5.51 3.78
N MET A 173 6.68 6.49 3.28
CA MET A 173 7.55 6.33 2.11
C MET A 173 8.78 7.21 2.26
N GLN A 174 9.84 6.86 1.53
CA GLN A 174 11.06 7.63 1.41
C GLN A 174 11.08 8.35 0.06
N SER A 175 10.82 9.67 0.05
CA SER A 175 10.75 10.45 -1.19
C SER A 175 12.08 10.52 -1.93
N ASP A 176 13.21 10.32 -1.24
CA ASP A 176 14.56 10.39 -1.77
C ASP A 176 15.05 9.08 -2.39
N LEU A 177 14.33 7.97 -2.18
CA LEU A 177 14.65 6.65 -2.68
C LEU A 177 13.59 6.20 -3.68
N LEU A 178 13.87 6.33 -4.97
CA LEU A 178 12.92 6.04 -6.03
C LEU A 178 13.15 4.66 -6.67
N VAL A 179 12.06 3.93 -6.89
CA VAL A 179 12.02 2.67 -7.64
C VAL A 179 11.70 2.98 -9.11
N ALA A 180 12.47 2.40 -10.03
CA ALA A 180 12.31 2.61 -11.47
C ALA A 180 11.04 1.92 -12.02
N PRO A 181 10.39 2.47 -13.07
CA PRO A 181 9.23 1.85 -13.73
C PRO A 181 9.61 0.68 -14.65
N THR A 182 10.90 0.38 -14.77
CA THR A 182 11.42 -0.68 -15.64
C THR A 182 12.08 -1.76 -14.83
N GLN A 183 12.07 -2.97 -15.37
CA GLN A 183 12.77 -4.09 -14.76
C GLN A 183 14.28 -3.91 -14.86
N TYR A 184 14.97 -4.29 -13.80
CA TYR A 184 16.43 -4.35 -13.82
C TYR A 184 16.91 -5.47 -14.74
N ARG A 185 17.85 -5.14 -15.63
CA ARG A 185 18.48 -6.10 -16.56
C ARG A 185 19.60 -6.93 -15.92
N ASN A 186 19.96 -6.63 -14.68
CA ASN A 186 21.06 -7.27 -13.94
C ASN A 186 20.52 -7.98 -12.69
N ASN A 187 21.33 -8.88 -12.13
CA ASN A 187 21.02 -9.52 -10.86
C ASN A 187 21.01 -8.48 -9.72
N VAL A 188 19.83 -8.09 -9.25
CA VAL A 188 19.66 -7.16 -8.14
C VAL A 188 19.35 -7.93 -6.87
N LYS A 189 20.08 -7.61 -5.80
CA LYS A 189 19.95 -8.30 -4.50
C LYS A 189 18.71 -7.82 -3.75
N GLY A 190 18.16 -8.71 -2.92
CA GLY A 190 17.07 -8.41 -2.00
C GLY A 190 15.76 -8.07 -2.70
N GLU A 191 14.99 -7.17 -2.10
CA GLU A 191 13.63 -6.87 -2.53
C GLU A 191 13.52 -6.01 -3.80
N TRP A 192 14.60 -5.32 -4.20
CA TRP A 192 14.61 -4.37 -5.32
C TRP A 192 14.08 -4.96 -6.63
N ARG A 193 14.32 -6.24 -6.86
CA ARG A 193 13.80 -6.97 -8.02
C ARG A 193 12.27 -6.99 -8.03
N SER A 194 11.66 -7.30 -6.88
CA SER A 194 10.20 -7.32 -6.69
C SER A 194 9.62 -5.91 -6.72
N LEU A 195 10.30 -4.92 -6.17
CA LEU A 195 9.86 -3.52 -6.23
C LEU A 195 9.79 -3.00 -7.67
N ALA A 196 10.81 -3.26 -8.49
CA ALA A 196 10.81 -2.88 -9.90
C ALA A 196 9.72 -3.62 -10.70
N SER A 197 9.50 -4.91 -10.43
CA SER A 197 8.38 -5.68 -11.03
C SER A 197 7.03 -5.06 -10.68
N SER A 198 6.83 -4.71 -9.42
CA SER A 198 5.63 -4.05 -8.92
C SER A 198 5.41 -2.70 -9.58
N ASN A 199 6.49 -1.90 -9.69
CA ASN A 199 6.40 -0.58 -10.29
C ASN A 199 6.17 -0.62 -11.80
N ARG A 200 6.60 -1.69 -12.49
CA ARG A 200 6.23 -1.96 -13.87
C ARG A 200 4.72 -2.19 -13.99
N LEU A 201 4.12 -3.07 -13.19
CA LEU A 201 2.68 -3.33 -13.20
C LEU A 201 1.87 -2.05 -12.93
N LEU A 202 2.28 -1.26 -11.93
CA LEU A 202 1.66 0.04 -11.66
C LEU A 202 1.84 1.03 -12.82
N SER A 203 2.95 0.95 -13.57
CA SER A 203 3.19 1.81 -14.72
C SER A 203 2.44 1.39 -15.97
N ASP A 204 2.25 0.10 -16.18
CA ASP A 204 1.38 -0.43 -17.23
C ASP A 204 -0.09 0.01 -16.97
N ARG A 205 -0.51 0.14 -15.70
CA ARG A 205 -1.86 0.59 -15.33
C ARG A 205 -2.06 2.11 -15.20
N PHE A 206 -1.09 2.85 -14.65
CA PHE A 206 -1.27 4.25 -14.26
C PHE A 206 -0.31 5.21 -14.98
N GLY A 207 0.45 4.73 -15.96
CA GLY A 207 1.46 5.51 -16.67
C GLY A 207 2.86 5.35 -16.09
N VAL A 208 3.86 5.56 -16.95
CA VAL A 208 5.28 5.32 -16.65
C VAL A 208 5.80 6.37 -15.67
N ARG A 209 6.22 5.95 -14.47
CA ARG A 209 6.86 6.84 -13.49
C ARG A 209 7.69 6.13 -12.43
N HIS A 210 8.65 6.86 -11.90
CA HIS A 210 9.37 6.44 -10.70
C HIS A 210 8.48 6.65 -9.48
N ARG A 211 8.53 5.73 -8.52
CA ARG A 211 7.72 5.80 -7.31
C ARG A 211 8.58 5.63 -6.06
N PRO A 212 8.28 6.35 -4.96
CA PRO A 212 9.00 6.24 -3.70
C PRO A 212 9.05 4.83 -3.14
N TYR A 213 10.17 4.49 -2.51
CA TYR A 213 10.27 3.33 -1.66
C TYR A 213 9.28 3.43 -0.51
N VAL A 214 8.57 2.33 -0.24
CA VAL A 214 7.67 2.21 0.92
C VAL A 214 8.50 1.73 2.10
N THR A 215 8.52 2.50 3.19
CA THR A 215 9.39 2.20 4.33
C THR A 215 9.10 0.80 4.90
N HIS A 216 10.16 0.05 5.20
CA HIS A 216 10.07 -1.29 5.79
C HIS A 216 9.83 -1.19 7.31
N GLU A 217 8.58 -0.90 7.65
CA GLU A 217 8.07 -0.76 9.01
C GLU A 217 6.57 -1.15 9.05
N ALA A 218 5.91 -1.01 10.21
CA ALA A 218 4.48 -1.30 10.37
C ALA A 218 3.62 -0.51 9.35
N LYS A 219 2.76 -1.22 8.62
CA LYS A 219 2.02 -0.67 7.46
C LYS A 219 0.53 -0.56 7.75
N SER A 220 -0.07 0.50 7.23
CA SER A 220 -1.52 0.66 7.17
C SER A 220 -2.03 -0.02 5.91
N ALA A 221 -3.02 -0.90 6.03
CA ALA A 221 -3.61 -1.62 4.90
C ALA A 221 -5.14 -1.54 4.92
N SER A 222 -5.74 -1.61 3.73
CA SER A 222 -7.19 -1.60 3.52
C SER A 222 -7.60 -2.85 2.76
N LEU A 223 -8.41 -3.70 3.38
CA LEU A 223 -8.92 -4.94 2.79
C LEU A 223 -9.75 -4.67 1.52
N PRO A 224 -10.67 -3.68 1.48
CA PRO A 224 -11.38 -3.35 0.25
C PRO A 224 -10.46 -2.93 -0.90
N LEU A 225 -9.36 -2.22 -0.62
CA LEU A 225 -8.38 -1.84 -1.64
C LEU A 225 -7.50 -3.02 -2.06
N LEU A 226 -7.21 -3.97 -1.16
CA LEU A 226 -6.56 -5.24 -1.49
C LEU A 226 -7.44 -6.08 -2.44
N HIS A 227 -8.75 -6.15 -2.19
CA HIS A 227 -9.69 -6.84 -3.10
C HIS A 227 -9.72 -6.21 -4.49
N GLU A 228 -9.82 -4.88 -4.54
CA GLU A 228 -9.82 -4.14 -5.81
C GLU A 228 -8.49 -4.35 -6.56
N MET A 229 -7.37 -4.29 -5.85
CA MET A 229 -6.05 -4.56 -6.40
C MET A 229 -5.90 -6.01 -6.89
N SER A 230 -6.43 -7.00 -6.16
CA SER A 230 -6.37 -8.40 -6.57
C SER A 230 -7.20 -8.71 -7.82
N GLN A 231 -8.29 -7.97 -8.06
CA GLN A 231 -9.06 -8.10 -9.30
C GLN A 231 -8.29 -7.56 -10.50
N ILE A 232 -7.55 -6.45 -10.32
CA ILE A 232 -6.73 -5.87 -11.38
C ILE A 232 -5.60 -6.82 -11.77
N TRP A 233 -4.86 -7.36 -10.80
CA TRP A 233 -3.68 -8.19 -11.05
C TRP A 233 -3.89 -9.67 -10.69
N GLU A 234 -5.08 -10.20 -10.98
CA GLU A 234 -5.47 -11.57 -10.63
C GLU A 234 -4.46 -12.60 -11.14
N ALA A 235 -4.09 -12.53 -12.41
CA ALA A 235 -3.17 -13.48 -13.03
C ALA A 235 -1.77 -13.44 -12.39
N GLN A 236 -1.29 -12.24 -12.06
CA GLN A 236 0.03 -12.03 -11.47
C GLN A 236 0.05 -12.52 -10.01
N PHE A 237 -1.00 -12.22 -9.23
CA PHE A 237 -1.10 -12.68 -7.84
C PHE A 237 -1.33 -14.19 -7.74
N ALA A 238 -2.13 -14.77 -8.64
CA ALA A 238 -2.31 -16.22 -8.74
C ALA A 238 -0.99 -16.92 -9.10
N ALA A 239 -0.22 -16.39 -10.06
CA ALA A 239 1.10 -16.94 -10.38
C ALA A 239 2.04 -16.87 -9.17
N THR A 240 2.13 -15.71 -8.53
CA THR A 240 2.97 -15.51 -7.33
C THR A 240 2.57 -16.41 -6.16
N ALA A 241 1.29 -16.71 -5.98
CA ALA A 241 0.82 -17.64 -4.94
C ALA A 241 1.45 -19.04 -5.07
N THR A 242 1.81 -19.46 -6.29
CA THR A 242 2.43 -20.78 -6.55
C THR A 242 3.94 -20.82 -6.32
N HIS A 243 4.56 -19.71 -5.91
CA HIS A 243 6.01 -19.61 -5.76
C HIS A 243 6.44 -19.86 -4.30
N PRO A 244 7.02 -21.03 -3.97
CA PRO A 244 7.32 -21.40 -2.60
C PRO A 244 8.48 -20.61 -1.97
N PHE A 245 9.38 -20.03 -2.76
CA PHE A 245 10.58 -19.33 -2.27
C PHE A 245 10.69 -17.91 -2.85
N ARG A 246 11.22 -16.98 -2.05
CA ARG A 246 11.39 -15.55 -2.42
C ARG A 246 12.58 -15.30 -3.35
N GLU A 247 13.72 -15.92 -3.05
CA GLU A 247 14.97 -15.74 -3.80
C GLU A 247 15.18 -16.87 -4.81
N THR A 248 14.47 -16.80 -5.91
CA THR A 248 14.41 -17.87 -6.91
C THR A 248 15.19 -17.54 -8.17
N ARG A 249 15.51 -18.58 -8.95
CA ARG A 249 16.25 -18.48 -10.22
C ARG A 249 15.49 -17.76 -11.33
N ILE A 250 14.27 -17.29 -11.05
CA ILE A 250 13.39 -16.56 -11.96
C ILE A 250 14.22 -15.74 -12.95
N ALA A 251 14.01 -16.08 -14.22
CA ALA A 251 14.59 -15.38 -15.35
C ALA A 251 14.41 -13.86 -15.19
N LEU A 252 15.42 -13.10 -15.59
CA LEU A 252 15.36 -11.64 -15.69
C LEU A 252 14.01 -11.22 -16.28
N GLY A 253 13.11 -10.70 -15.42
CA GLY A 253 11.85 -10.09 -15.84
C GLY A 253 10.53 -10.61 -15.25
N ASN A 254 10.50 -11.65 -14.40
CA ASN A 254 9.23 -12.17 -13.84
C ASN A 254 9.24 -12.32 -12.30
N ALA A 255 9.65 -11.28 -11.57
CA ALA A 255 9.69 -11.36 -10.11
C ALA A 255 8.32 -11.16 -9.46
N ASP A 256 8.12 -11.81 -8.31
CA ASP A 256 6.91 -11.65 -7.51
C ASP A 256 6.73 -10.19 -7.08
N PRO A 257 5.55 -9.60 -7.31
CA PRO A 257 5.27 -8.24 -6.89
C PRO A 257 5.19 -8.14 -5.36
N SER A 258 5.64 -7.00 -4.83
CA SER A 258 5.46 -6.61 -3.45
C SER A 258 4.08 -6.00 -3.28
N VAL A 259 3.18 -6.72 -2.63
CA VAL A 259 1.77 -6.35 -2.46
C VAL A 259 1.63 -5.06 -1.67
N MET A 260 2.40 -4.91 -0.58
CA MET A 260 2.33 -3.71 0.24
C MET A 260 2.88 -2.47 -0.49
N TYR A 261 3.92 -2.65 -1.31
CA TYR A 261 4.39 -1.58 -2.18
C TYR A 261 3.30 -1.20 -3.20
N MET A 262 2.66 -2.19 -3.82
CA MET A 262 1.57 -1.96 -4.77
C MET A 262 0.39 -1.27 -4.11
N LEU A 263 -0.06 -1.70 -2.93
CA LEU A 263 -1.23 -1.14 -2.23
C LEU A 263 -1.07 0.36 -1.94
N VAL A 264 0.10 0.77 -1.44
CA VAL A 264 0.41 2.18 -1.14
C VAL A 264 0.30 3.02 -2.41
N HIS A 265 0.98 2.61 -3.48
CA HIS A 265 0.99 3.35 -4.74
C HIS A 265 -0.33 3.27 -5.49
N PHE A 266 -1.01 2.13 -5.44
CA PHE A 266 -2.35 1.93 -5.99
C PHE A 266 -3.33 2.95 -5.39
N THR A 267 -3.34 3.10 -4.06
CA THR A 267 -4.19 4.10 -3.38
C THR A 267 -3.93 5.52 -3.92
N ILE A 268 -2.65 5.90 -4.05
CA ILE A 268 -2.22 7.22 -4.51
C ILE A 268 -2.58 7.46 -5.99
N GLU A 269 -2.38 6.46 -6.85
CA GLU A 269 -2.68 6.59 -8.27
C GLU A 269 -4.19 6.56 -8.53
N ARG A 270 -4.97 5.75 -7.80
CA ARG A 270 -6.44 5.75 -7.89
C ARG A 270 -7.04 7.08 -7.46
N TRP A 271 -6.47 7.73 -6.44
CA TRP A 271 -6.86 9.09 -6.08
C TRP A 271 -6.63 10.08 -7.23
N ARG A 272 -5.45 10.06 -7.85
CA ARG A 272 -5.13 10.92 -9.00
C ARG A 272 -6.04 10.62 -10.20
N GLU A 273 -6.26 9.35 -10.49
CA GLU A 273 -7.16 8.88 -11.55
C GLU A 273 -8.58 9.41 -11.33
N ALA A 274 -9.11 9.29 -10.11
CA ALA A 274 -10.43 9.77 -9.74
C ALA A 274 -10.57 11.30 -9.84
N LEU A 275 -9.55 12.07 -9.42
CA LEU A 275 -9.55 13.53 -9.57
C LEU A 275 -9.64 13.96 -11.04
N LEU A 276 -8.81 13.37 -11.90
CA LEU A 276 -8.78 13.71 -13.32
C LEU A 276 -10.04 13.23 -14.04
N TRP A 277 -10.54 12.04 -13.70
CA TRP A 277 -11.80 11.53 -14.26
C TRP A 277 -12.99 12.39 -13.85
N SER A 278 -13.05 12.82 -12.58
CA SER A 278 -14.06 13.72 -12.06
C SER A 278 -14.15 15.00 -12.89
N TRP A 279 -13.01 15.62 -13.16
CA TRP A 279 -12.96 16.86 -13.91
C TRP A 279 -13.23 16.66 -15.41
N ALA A 280 -12.52 15.74 -16.08
CA ALA A 280 -12.63 15.58 -17.52
C ALA A 280 -13.96 14.92 -17.94
N VAL A 281 -14.35 13.83 -17.28
CA VAL A 281 -15.50 13.03 -17.70
C VAL A 281 -16.76 13.40 -16.92
N ALA A 282 -16.70 13.37 -15.59
CA ALA A 282 -17.89 13.51 -14.77
C ALA A 282 -18.44 14.95 -14.78
N LYS A 283 -17.55 15.95 -14.86
CA LYS A 283 -17.89 17.37 -14.88
C LYS A 283 -18.08 17.91 -16.29
N HIS A 284 -17.10 17.75 -17.19
CA HIS A 284 -17.12 18.34 -18.54
C HIS A 284 -17.68 17.42 -19.63
N GLY A 285 -17.41 16.11 -19.56
CA GLY A 285 -17.93 15.14 -20.52
C GLY A 285 -19.46 15.02 -20.49
N THR A 286 -20.06 14.64 -21.61
CA THR A 286 -21.52 14.34 -21.69
C THR A 286 -21.81 12.87 -21.41
N THR A 287 -23.09 12.48 -21.30
CA THR A 287 -23.50 11.07 -21.15
C THR A 287 -23.16 10.20 -22.36
N THR A 288 -22.97 10.80 -23.53
CA THR A 288 -22.53 10.11 -24.76
C THR A 288 -21.03 10.29 -25.00
N ASP A 289 -20.27 10.53 -23.94
CA ASP A 289 -18.82 10.72 -23.95
C ASP A 289 -18.29 11.92 -24.78
N ARG A 290 -19.16 12.80 -25.28
CA ARG A 290 -18.73 13.93 -26.11
C ARG A 290 -17.93 14.97 -25.33
N TRP A 291 -16.81 15.41 -25.90
CA TRP A 291 -16.02 16.60 -25.52
C TRP A 291 -16.21 17.67 -26.59
N SER A 292 -17.04 18.68 -26.31
CA SER A 292 -17.35 19.73 -27.30
C SER A 292 -16.36 20.89 -27.24
N PRO A 293 -16.29 21.75 -28.28
CA PRO A 293 -15.53 22.99 -28.22
C PRO A 293 -15.92 23.88 -27.03
N GLU A 294 -17.20 23.88 -26.64
CA GLU A 294 -17.69 24.61 -25.47
C GLU A 294 -17.15 24.01 -24.17
N ALA A 295 -17.16 22.67 -24.05
CA ALA A 295 -16.56 21.98 -22.92
C ALA A 295 -15.05 22.25 -22.82
N MET A 296 -14.33 22.24 -23.95
CA MET A 296 -12.92 22.60 -23.99
C MET A 296 -12.68 24.05 -23.54
N ALA A 297 -13.46 25.01 -24.02
CA ALA A 297 -13.33 26.41 -23.65
C ALA A 297 -13.59 26.62 -22.13
N ALA A 298 -14.62 25.96 -21.58
CA ALA A 298 -14.92 25.99 -20.15
C ALA A 298 -13.79 25.37 -19.33
N ALA A 299 -13.33 24.16 -19.72
CA ALA A 299 -12.22 23.47 -19.10
C ALA A 299 -10.93 24.32 -19.10
N TRP A 300 -10.58 24.94 -20.24
CA TRP A 300 -9.40 25.80 -20.35
C TRP A 300 -9.47 27.03 -19.46
N THR A 301 -10.67 27.62 -19.33
CA THR A 301 -10.91 28.77 -18.45
C THR A 301 -10.70 28.42 -16.99
N GLU A 302 -11.17 27.24 -16.55
CA GLU A 302 -10.96 26.76 -15.17
C GLU A 302 -9.49 26.55 -14.83
N LEU A 303 -8.67 26.22 -15.85
CA LEU A 303 -7.22 26.08 -15.68
C LEU A 303 -6.49 27.44 -15.64
N GLY A 304 -7.18 28.54 -15.95
CA GLY A 304 -6.65 29.91 -15.98
C GLY A 304 -6.34 30.44 -17.38
N GLY A 305 -6.71 29.73 -18.45
CA GLY A 305 -6.56 30.17 -19.83
C GLY A 305 -7.71 31.06 -20.32
N ALA A 306 -7.51 31.77 -21.43
CA ALA A 306 -8.57 32.55 -22.08
C ALA A 306 -9.30 31.70 -23.15
N PRO A 307 -10.65 31.73 -23.22
CA PRO A 307 -11.40 31.01 -24.24
C PRO A 307 -10.94 31.32 -25.66
N GLY A 308 -10.69 30.30 -26.48
CA GLY A 308 -10.26 30.46 -27.88
C GLY A 308 -8.79 30.82 -28.07
N GLU A 309 -8.05 31.13 -27.00
CA GLU A 309 -6.61 31.33 -27.01
C GLU A 309 -5.92 30.09 -26.42
N TYR A 310 -5.75 29.09 -27.28
CA TYR A 310 -5.11 27.84 -26.94
C TYR A 310 -3.62 27.90 -27.26
N GLY A 311 -2.80 27.46 -26.31
CA GLY A 311 -1.35 27.49 -26.43
C GLY A 311 -0.70 27.05 -25.13
N ARG A 312 0.33 27.77 -24.69
CA ARG A 312 1.03 27.48 -23.45
C ARG A 312 0.47 28.29 -22.28
N LEU A 313 0.15 27.61 -21.18
CA LEU A 313 -0.38 28.20 -19.96
C LEU A 313 0.55 27.92 -18.77
N GLY A 314 1.02 28.98 -18.12
CA GLY A 314 1.77 28.88 -16.87
C GLY A 314 0.83 28.63 -15.70
N VAL A 315 1.10 27.57 -14.94
CA VAL A 315 0.29 27.17 -13.77
C VAL A 315 1.15 27.32 -12.51
N TYR A 316 0.57 27.95 -11.50
CA TYR A 316 1.18 28.15 -10.19
C TYR A 316 0.26 27.55 -9.13
N ALA A 317 0.82 26.76 -8.21
CA ALA A 317 0.06 26.20 -7.11
C ALA A 317 -0.47 27.30 -6.17
N GLY A 318 -1.61 27.05 -5.54
CA GLY A 318 -2.15 27.89 -4.47
C GLY A 318 -1.74 27.39 -3.08
N ARG A 319 -1.90 28.25 -2.06
CA ARG A 319 -1.75 27.83 -0.65
C ARG A 319 -2.84 26.84 -0.26
N ARG A 320 -2.50 25.91 0.63
CA ARG A 320 -3.43 24.91 1.20
C ARG A 320 -3.26 24.81 2.70
N GLY A 321 -4.37 24.75 3.44
CA GLY A 321 -4.36 24.64 4.89
C GLY A 321 -4.68 23.25 5.43
N THR A 322 -4.80 22.24 4.56
CA THR A 322 -5.31 20.90 4.95
C THR A 322 -4.44 20.22 6.02
N VAL A 323 -3.12 20.32 5.89
CA VAL A 323 -2.13 19.72 6.80
C VAL A 323 -1.56 20.71 7.81
N ASP A 324 -2.17 21.89 7.96
CA ASP A 324 -1.76 22.83 9.02
C ASP A 324 -1.94 22.18 10.40
N PRO A 325 -0.93 22.27 11.30
CA PRO A 325 -0.94 21.53 12.56
C PRO A 325 -2.19 21.76 13.43
N ASP A 326 -2.66 23.00 13.52
CA ASP A 326 -3.85 23.36 14.31
C ASP A 326 -5.12 22.77 13.70
N ARG A 327 -5.21 22.76 12.37
CA ARG A 327 -6.33 22.17 11.64
C ARG A 327 -6.36 20.66 11.80
N VAL A 328 -5.21 20.00 11.60
CA VAL A 328 -5.08 18.54 11.79
C VAL A 328 -5.48 18.17 13.21
N SER A 329 -4.97 18.89 14.21
CA SER A 329 -5.34 18.69 15.62
C SER A 329 -6.85 18.84 15.85
N ALA A 330 -7.48 19.89 15.32
CA ALA A 330 -8.92 20.09 15.44
C ALA A 330 -9.75 19.00 14.76
N SER A 331 -9.38 18.61 13.53
CA SER A 331 -10.04 17.56 12.74
C SER A 331 -9.95 16.20 13.41
N LEU A 332 -8.76 15.83 13.92
CA LEU A 332 -8.55 14.60 14.67
C LEU A 332 -9.36 14.57 15.97
N ARG A 333 -9.40 15.67 16.73
CA ARG A 333 -10.22 15.75 17.94
C ARG A 333 -11.71 15.61 17.63
N ALA A 334 -12.19 16.24 16.55
CA ALA A 334 -13.59 16.17 16.11
C ALA A 334 -13.99 14.75 15.67
N SER A 335 -13.06 13.98 15.11
CA SER A 335 -13.25 12.57 14.72
C SER A 335 -12.98 11.57 15.84
N GLY A 336 -12.78 12.03 17.09
CA GLY A 336 -12.61 11.18 18.27
C GLY A 336 -11.16 10.81 18.61
N HIS A 337 -10.19 11.24 17.81
CA HIS A 337 -8.75 11.01 18.03
C HIS A 337 -8.15 12.13 18.91
N LYS A 338 -8.44 12.08 20.22
CA LYS A 338 -8.05 13.13 21.18
C LYS A 338 -6.59 13.07 21.64
N GLN A 339 -5.98 11.89 21.63
CA GLN A 339 -4.60 11.69 22.06
C GLN A 339 -3.65 11.97 20.90
N ALA A 340 -2.63 12.79 21.14
CA ALA A 340 -1.55 12.99 20.19
C ALA A 340 -0.44 11.95 20.40
N ASP A 341 0.28 11.67 19.33
CA ASP A 341 1.51 10.88 19.32
C ASP A 341 2.55 11.56 18.41
N GLY A 342 3.68 10.87 18.17
CA GLY A 342 4.78 11.37 17.36
C GLY A 342 4.52 11.39 15.84
N THR A 343 3.34 11.00 15.36
CA THR A 343 3.04 11.03 13.92
C THR A 343 2.66 12.43 13.46
N VAL A 344 3.27 12.91 12.38
CA VAL A 344 2.94 14.16 11.67
C VAL A 344 2.43 13.82 10.28
N TYR A 345 1.48 14.61 9.75
CA TYR A 345 1.00 14.47 8.38
C TYR A 345 1.71 15.49 7.49
N ASP A 346 2.54 15.00 6.58
CA ASP A 346 3.37 15.84 5.70
C ASP A 346 2.62 16.24 4.41
N PHE A 347 1.67 15.40 3.99
CA PHE A 347 0.86 15.60 2.80
C PHE A 347 -0.50 14.93 2.97
N SER A 348 -1.54 15.52 2.39
CA SER A 348 -2.89 14.96 2.34
C SER A 348 -3.33 14.79 0.89
N SER A 349 -4.05 13.72 0.58
CA SER A 349 -4.66 13.54 -0.75
C SER A 349 -5.55 14.72 -1.14
N LEU A 350 -6.17 15.41 -0.16
CA LEU A 350 -6.94 16.63 -0.40
C LEU A 350 -6.11 17.82 -0.89
N ASP A 351 -4.77 17.72 -0.90
CA ASP A 351 -3.85 18.67 -1.52
C ASP A 351 -3.31 18.16 -2.86
N GLY A 352 -4.02 17.20 -3.48
CA GLY A 352 -3.82 16.71 -4.84
C GLY A 352 -2.90 15.52 -4.95
N TYR A 353 -1.80 15.65 -5.70
CA TYR A 353 -0.94 14.53 -6.08
C TYR A 353 0.51 14.72 -5.58
N PRO A 354 1.09 13.74 -4.84
CA PRO A 354 2.38 13.94 -4.19
C PRO A 354 3.60 13.77 -5.09
N TYR A 355 3.49 13.19 -6.30
CA TYR A 355 4.67 12.84 -7.12
C TYR A 355 4.98 13.83 -8.26
N ILE A 356 4.32 15.00 -8.29
CA ILE A 356 4.39 15.98 -9.40
C ILE A 356 5.83 16.39 -9.75
N ASN A 357 6.74 16.46 -8.77
CA ASN A 357 8.11 16.96 -8.95
C ASN A 357 9.20 15.89 -8.79
N PHE A 358 8.83 14.60 -8.77
CA PHE A 358 9.84 13.56 -8.56
C PHE A 358 10.64 13.29 -9.83
N SER A 359 11.96 13.34 -9.66
CA SER A 359 12.91 13.04 -10.71
C SER A 359 13.93 12.00 -10.24
N PRO A 360 14.31 11.03 -11.09
CA PRO A 360 15.39 10.08 -10.78
C PRO A 360 16.73 10.78 -10.48
N SER A 361 16.97 11.92 -11.12
CA SER A 361 18.18 12.74 -10.90
C SER A 361 18.04 13.74 -9.75
N GLY A 362 16.88 13.76 -9.07
CA GLY A 362 16.57 14.71 -8.01
C GLY A 362 17.36 14.50 -6.73
N GLY A 363 17.53 13.24 -6.32
CA GLY A 363 18.11 12.88 -5.02
C GLY A 363 17.38 13.49 -3.81
N PRO A 364 17.94 13.36 -2.59
CA PRO A 364 17.27 13.75 -1.34
C PRO A 364 16.98 15.25 -1.20
N LYS A 365 17.75 16.08 -1.90
CA LYS A 365 17.58 17.54 -1.84
C LYS A 365 16.42 18.04 -2.70
N ARG A 366 16.04 17.31 -3.75
CA ARG A 366 15.00 17.74 -4.71
C ARG A 366 13.70 16.95 -4.61
N ASN A 367 13.75 15.66 -4.27
CA ASN A 367 12.54 14.85 -4.13
C ASN A 367 11.99 15.00 -2.71
N LYS A 368 11.03 15.92 -2.54
CA LYS A 368 10.30 16.17 -1.30
C LYS A 368 8.80 16.20 -1.57
N TRP A 369 8.01 15.82 -0.58
CA TRP A 369 6.55 16.00 -0.65
C TRP A 369 6.22 17.46 -0.93
N PRO A 370 5.27 17.74 -1.84
CA PRO A 370 4.79 19.10 -2.05
C PRO A 370 4.26 19.69 -0.73
N ARG A 371 4.65 20.93 -0.44
CA ARG A 371 4.17 21.68 0.72
C ARG A 371 3.55 22.98 0.24
N TYR A 372 2.31 23.21 0.65
CA TYR A 372 1.50 24.37 0.25
C TYR A 372 1.04 25.20 1.46
N THR A 373 1.49 24.84 2.66
CA THR A 373 1.12 25.47 3.94
C THR A 373 1.60 26.92 4.01
N HIS A 374 1.01 27.72 4.89
CA HIS A 374 1.24 29.17 4.90
C HIS A 374 2.67 29.59 5.29
N ASP A 375 3.46 28.69 5.87
CA ASP A 375 4.88 28.91 6.19
C ASP A 375 5.79 28.85 4.94
N VAL A 376 5.29 28.38 3.80
CA VAL A 376 6.02 28.38 2.52
C VAL A 376 5.84 29.72 1.81
N ASP A 377 6.94 30.28 1.28
CA ASP A 377 6.90 31.50 0.47
C ASP A 377 6.23 31.18 -0.88
N GLU A 378 5.41 32.11 -1.39
CA GLU A 378 4.57 31.87 -2.57
C GLU A 378 5.42 31.58 -3.83
N LYS A 379 6.62 32.17 -3.91
CA LYS A 379 7.58 31.94 -5.00
C LYS A 379 8.18 30.52 -5.01
N ASP A 380 8.13 29.84 -3.86
CA ASP A 380 8.69 28.49 -3.68
C ASP A 380 7.62 27.40 -3.87
N LEU A 381 6.36 27.80 -4.11
CA LEU A 381 5.28 26.90 -4.46
C LEU A 381 5.51 26.27 -5.84
N LEU A 382 4.93 25.09 -6.04
CA LEU A 382 5.07 24.36 -7.29
C LEU A 382 4.52 25.15 -8.48
N GLN A 383 5.22 25.09 -9.59
CA GLN A 383 4.81 25.66 -10.86
C GLN A 383 5.06 24.67 -11.98
N CYS A 384 4.23 24.74 -13.02
CA CYS A 384 4.34 23.91 -14.21
C CYS A 384 3.79 24.68 -15.42
N SER A 385 3.89 24.07 -16.59
CA SER A 385 3.35 24.63 -17.82
C SER A 385 2.46 23.60 -18.51
N LEU A 386 1.24 24.00 -18.83
CA LEU A 386 0.36 23.24 -19.71
C LEU A 386 0.61 23.67 -21.16
N ASP A 387 0.56 22.71 -22.06
CA ASP A 387 0.70 22.91 -23.50
C ASP A 387 -0.49 22.28 -24.20
N TYR A 388 -1.34 23.11 -24.83
CA TYR A 388 -2.61 22.65 -25.41
C TYR A 388 -2.40 21.56 -26.46
N ASP A 389 -1.42 21.75 -27.35
CA ASP A 389 -1.09 20.84 -28.46
C ASP A 389 -0.45 19.53 -27.97
N LYS A 390 -0.26 19.39 -26.67
CA LYS A 390 0.18 18.16 -26.02
C LYS A 390 -0.93 17.52 -25.19
N CYS A 391 -1.69 18.34 -24.48
CA CYS A 391 -2.63 17.85 -23.47
C CYS A 391 -4.03 17.55 -24.02
N PHE A 392 -4.47 18.24 -25.09
CA PHE A 392 -5.87 18.22 -25.54
C PHE A 392 -6.06 17.84 -27.03
N VAL A 393 -5.01 17.35 -27.68
CA VAL A 393 -5.04 16.89 -29.07
C VAL A 393 -4.48 15.48 -29.20
N ASP A 394 -4.88 14.77 -30.26
CA ASP A 394 -4.38 13.44 -30.61
C ASP A 394 -2.99 13.48 -31.28
N ALA A 395 -2.48 12.30 -31.65
CA ALA A 395 -1.16 12.17 -32.29
C ALA A 395 -1.08 12.88 -33.66
N GLU A 396 -2.22 13.06 -34.32
CA GLU A 396 -2.38 13.81 -35.57
C GLU A 396 -2.64 15.32 -35.35
N HIS A 397 -2.48 15.81 -34.12
CA HIS A 397 -2.70 17.20 -33.71
C HIS A 397 -4.14 17.69 -33.92
N LYS A 398 -5.13 16.78 -33.86
CA LYS A 398 -6.55 17.13 -33.89
C LYS A 398 -7.11 17.17 -32.47
N PRO A 399 -7.96 18.14 -32.12
CA PRO A 399 -8.60 18.19 -30.82
C PRO A 399 -9.37 16.90 -30.53
N PHE A 400 -9.23 16.39 -29.30
CA PHE A 400 -10.06 15.27 -28.86
C PHE A 400 -11.54 15.64 -28.90
N THR A 401 -12.36 14.68 -29.32
CA THR A 401 -13.82 14.83 -29.41
C THR A 401 -14.57 14.01 -28.35
N HIS A 402 -13.83 13.22 -27.57
CA HIS A 402 -14.36 12.33 -26.54
C HIS A 402 -13.70 12.63 -25.19
N ALA A 403 -14.51 12.72 -24.13
CA ALA A 403 -14.05 13.08 -22.79
C ALA A 403 -13.19 11.97 -22.18
N SER A 404 -13.54 10.71 -22.43
CA SER A 404 -12.73 9.56 -22.04
C SER A 404 -11.33 9.58 -22.68
N GLU A 405 -11.17 10.06 -23.92
CA GLU A 405 -9.86 10.17 -24.57
C GLU A 405 -9.03 11.35 -24.03
N VAL A 406 -9.67 12.50 -23.74
CA VAL A 406 -9.00 13.59 -23.00
C VAL A 406 -8.49 13.06 -21.66
N PHE A 407 -9.35 12.36 -20.92
CA PHE A 407 -8.99 11.74 -19.66
C PHE A 407 -7.83 10.74 -19.81
N LYS A 408 -7.91 9.78 -20.73
CA LYS A 408 -6.83 8.81 -20.98
C LYS A 408 -5.51 9.50 -21.32
N ASN A 409 -5.56 10.59 -22.08
CA ASN A 409 -4.38 11.37 -22.40
C ASN A 409 -3.75 12.00 -21.16
N ILE A 410 -4.50 12.79 -20.38
CA ILE A 410 -3.96 13.52 -19.23
C ILE A 410 -3.66 12.61 -18.02
N ALA A 411 -4.37 11.50 -17.89
CA ALA A 411 -4.19 10.56 -16.79
C ALA A 411 -3.00 9.63 -17.01
N PHE A 412 -2.81 9.11 -18.22
CA PHE A 412 -1.86 8.01 -18.47
C PHE A 412 -0.79 8.31 -19.52
N ARG A 413 -1.19 8.77 -20.72
CA ARG A 413 -0.26 8.99 -21.84
C ARG A 413 0.70 10.15 -21.56
N GLU A 414 0.14 11.29 -21.20
CA GLU A 414 0.82 12.54 -20.89
C GLU A 414 0.57 12.93 -19.44
N ALA A 415 1.01 12.08 -18.50
CA ALA A 415 0.75 12.25 -17.07
C ALA A 415 1.18 13.62 -16.52
N GLN A 416 2.17 14.29 -17.12
CA GLN A 416 2.59 15.64 -16.74
C GLN A 416 1.48 16.68 -16.97
N CYS A 417 0.63 16.50 -18.00
CA CYS A 417 -0.55 17.33 -18.23
C CYS A 417 -1.53 17.19 -17.05
N GLY A 418 -1.86 15.96 -16.65
CA GLY A 418 -2.75 15.71 -15.52
C GLY A 418 -2.19 16.21 -14.18
N ASP A 419 -0.88 16.08 -13.97
CA ASP A 419 -0.19 16.60 -12.78
C ASP A 419 -0.32 18.13 -12.70
N CYS A 420 -0.14 18.82 -13.83
CA CYS A 420 -0.25 20.26 -13.91
C CYS A 420 -1.70 20.76 -13.84
N ILE A 421 -2.64 20.05 -14.46
CA ILE A 421 -4.10 20.28 -14.31
C ILE A 421 -4.50 20.17 -12.84
N THR A 422 -3.98 19.16 -12.12
CA THR A 422 -4.26 19.00 -10.69
C THR A 422 -3.82 20.22 -9.89
N LEU A 423 -2.65 20.81 -10.18
CA LEU A 423 -2.20 22.05 -9.52
C LEU A 423 -3.13 23.24 -9.81
N ALA A 424 -3.54 23.40 -11.07
CA ALA A 424 -4.44 24.49 -11.46
C ALA A 424 -5.79 24.39 -10.74
N LEU A 425 -6.38 23.18 -10.71
CA LEU A 425 -7.67 22.93 -10.08
C LEU A 425 -7.62 23.01 -8.55
N LEU A 426 -6.51 22.62 -7.92
CA LEU A 426 -6.30 22.87 -6.49
C LEU A 426 -6.34 24.36 -6.17
N LYS A 427 -5.62 25.18 -6.95
CA LYS A 427 -5.64 26.64 -6.79
C LYS A 427 -7.05 27.20 -6.99
N ALA A 428 -7.76 26.75 -8.02
CA ALA A 428 -9.14 27.16 -8.27
C ALA A 428 -10.12 26.71 -7.15
N SER A 429 -9.81 25.63 -6.44
CA SER A 429 -10.59 25.15 -5.29
C SER A 429 -10.33 25.95 -4.00
N GLY A 430 -9.36 26.86 -3.98
CA GLY A 430 -9.00 27.64 -2.79
C GLY A 430 -8.09 26.90 -1.82
N GLU A 431 -8.10 27.27 -0.54
CA GLU A 431 -7.20 26.68 0.46
C GLU A 431 -7.63 25.28 0.94
N LEU A 432 -8.88 24.90 0.70
CA LEU A 432 -9.53 23.71 1.26
C LEU A 432 -10.54 23.13 0.28
N GLY A 433 -10.73 21.81 0.33
CA GLY A 433 -11.69 21.14 -0.52
C GLY A 433 -11.24 21.04 -1.98
N LEU A 434 -12.13 20.57 -2.84
CA LEU A 434 -11.84 20.13 -4.20
C LEU A 434 -12.88 20.63 -5.21
N GLU A 435 -13.53 21.78 -4.95
CA GLU A 435 -14.70 22.24 -5.71
C GLU A 435 -14.47 22.27 -7.23
N ALA A 436 -13.28 22.70 -7.67
CA ALA A 436 -12.99 22.82 -9.10
C ALA A 436 -12.94 21.47 -9.82
N PHE A 437 -12.69 20.36 -9.11
CA PHE A 437 -12.70 19.01 -9.68
C PHE A 437 -14.11 18.46 -9.85
N LEU A 438 -15.06 18.93 -9.05
CA LEU A 438 -16.34 18.23 -8.84
C LEU A 438 -17.38 18.61 -9.90
N PRO A 439 -18.25 17.66 -10.31
CA PRO A 439 -19.42 17.96 -11.11
C PRO A 439 -20.37 18.93 -10.40
N PRO A 440 -21.23 19.66 -11.14
CA PRO A 440 -22.32 20.43 -10.56
C PRO A 440 -23.21 19.58 -9.66
N SER A 441 -23.68 20.13 -8.54
CA SER A 441 -24.47 19.40 -7.54
C SER A 441 -25.84 18.95 -8.04
N ASP A 442 -26.37 19.62 -9.05
CA ASP A 442 -27.64 19.34 -9.72
C ASP A 442 -27.50 18.40 -10.93
N ARG A 443 -26.27 17.96 -11.25
CA ARG A 443 -26.03 17.04 -12.37
C ARG A 443 -26.51 15.63 -12.03
N VAL A 444 -27.62 15.26 -12.64
CA VAL A 444 -28.27 13.95 -12.49
C VAL A 444 -28.33 13.25 -13.83
N VAL A 445 -28.00 11.96 -13.85
CA VAL A 445 -28.06 11.12 -15.06
C VAL A 445 -28.95 9.90 -14.81
N SER A 446 -29.57 9.42 -15.87
CA SER A 446 -30.36 8.19 -15.85
C SER A 446 -29.96 7.33 -17.05
N PHE A 447 -29.77 6.05 -16.81
CA PHE A 447 -29.40 5.07 -17.84
C PHE A 447 -30.52 4.06 -17.98
N ASP A 448 -30.83 3.67 -19.22
CA ASP A 448 -31.79 2.60 -19.46
C ASP A 448 -31.23 1.30 -18.87
N ALA A 449 -31.88 0.81 -17.82
CA ALA A 449 -31.53 -0.46 -17.21
C ALA A 449 -31.90 -1.58 -18.18
N GLY A 450 -30.97 -1.95 -19.08
CA GLY A 450 -30.97 -3.29 -19.66
C GLY A 450 -31.08 -4.29 -18.51
N GLY A 451 -32.16 -5.07 -18.50
CA GLY A 451 -32.71 -5.70 -17.29
C GLY A 451 -31.72 -6.48 -16.41
N PHE A 452 -32.14 -6.66 -15.15
CA PHE A 452 -31.51 -7.42 -14.04
C PHE A 452 -30.49 -6.70 -13.15
N ALA A 453 -30.53 -5.37 -13.01
CA ALA A 453 -29.96 -4.73 -11.81
C ALA A 453 -30.99 -4.83 -10.66
N PRO A 454 -30.70 -5.56 -9.56
CA PRO A 454 -31.56 -5.56 -8.37
C PRO A 454 -31.78 -4.12 -7.89
N GLU A 455 -33.01 -3.77 -7.51
CA GLU A 455 -33.37 -2.40 -7.16
C GLU A 455 -32.64 -1.86 -5.91
N ASP A 456 -32.02 -2.73 -5.13
CA ASP A 456 -31.51 -2.44 -3.78
C ASP A 456 -29.98 -2.46 -3.64
N ILE A 457 -29.20 -2.65 -4.71
CA ILE A 457 -27.72 -2.65 -4.62
C ILE A 457 -27.16 -1.42 -5.33
N ASP A 458 -26.79 -0.42 -4.54
CA ASP A 458 -25.96 0.68 -5.01
C ASP A 458 -24.53 0.16 -5.23
N PRO A 459 -24.05 0.07 -6.47
CA PRO A 459 -22.74 -0.50 -6.74
C PRO A 459 -21.65 0.34 -6.07
N VAL A 460 -20.63 -0.34 -5.55
CA VAL A 460 -19.44 0.32 -4.99
C VAL A 460 -18.83 1.22 -6.06
N ALA A 461 -18.65 2.51 -5.76
CA ALA A 461 -18.10 3.46 -6.72
C ALA A 461 -16.62 3.16 -6.98
N HIS A 462 -16.29 2.71 -8.19
CA HIS A 462 -14.91 2.51 -8.65
C HIS A 462 -14.79 2.83 -10.14
N LEU A 463 -13.57 3.17 -10.59
CA LEU A 463 -13.22 3.24 -12.01
C LEU A 463 -12.82 1.85 -12.54
N PRO A 464 -12.70 1.64 -13.87
CA PRO A 464 -12.32 0.36 -14.46
C PRO A 464 -11.13 -0.34 -13.79
N LEU A 465 -11.23 -1.67 -13.70
CA LEU A 465 -10.30 -2.55 -12.97
C LEU A 465 -9.44 -3.41 -13.90
N ASN A 466 -9.24 -2.99 -15.15
CA ASN A 466 -8.29 -3.61 -16.05
C ASN A 466 -6.85 -3.40 -15.54
N ASP A 467 -5.92 -4.31 -15.82
CA ASP A 467 -4.48 -4.18 -15.51
C ASP A 467 -3.75 -3.20 -16.43
N ARG A 468 -4.36 -2.87 -17.56
CA ARG A 468 -3.92 -1.87 -18.53
C ARG A 468 -4.98 -0.79 -18.70
N TRP A 469 -4.57 0.47 -18.72
CA TRP A 469 -5.51 1.59 -18.84
C TRP A 469 -6.11 1.69 -20.24
N GLU A 470 -5.42 1.19 -21.28
CA GLU A 470 -5.90 1.23 -22.66
C GLU A 470 -7.24 0.50 -22.81
N ASP A 471 -7.39 -0.62 -22.09
CA ASP A 471 -8.54 -1.51 -22.11
C ASP A 471 -9.71 -1.03 -21.24
N GLY A 472 -9.52 0.07 -20.48
CA GLY A 472 -10.53 0.64 -19.62
C GLY A 472 -11.58 1.46 -20.37
N GLU A 473 -12.86 1.24 -20.03
CA GLU A 473 -14.01 2.02 -20.50
C GLU A 473 -14.30 3.15 -19.51
N PHE A 474 -13.87 4.37 -19.82
CA PHE A 474 -13.92 5.51 -18.89
C PHE A 474 -15.03 6.52 -19.19
N ALA A 475 -15.87 6.30 -20.21
CA ALA A 475 -17.00 7.19 -20.46
C ALA A 475 -17.97 7.18 -19.27
N LEU A 476 -18.70 8.27 -19.08
CA LEU A 476 -19.63 8.40 -17.95
C LEU A 476 -20.68 7.28 -17.92
N SER A 477 -21.17 6.86 -19.10
CA SER A 477 -22.13 5.76 -19.25
C SER A 477 -21.57 4.39 -18.89
N ASP A 478 -20.27 4.18 -19.08
CA ASP A 478 -19.63 2.90 -18.77
C ASP A 478 -19.30 2.78 -17.29
N VAL A 479 -18.78 3.86 -16.69
CA VAL A 479 -18.44 3.91 -15.26
C VAL A 479 -19.69 3.83 -14.37
N LEU A 480 -20.78 4.46 -14.78
CA LEU A 480 -22.05 4.43 -14.05
C LEU A 480 -22.98 3.31 -14.51
N ARG A 481 -22.49 2.36 -15.31
CA ARG A 481 -23.27 1.21 -15.77
C ARG A 481 -23.84 0.47 -14.56
N GLY A 482 -25.13 0.14 -14.63
CA GLY A 482 -25.86 -0.50 -13.53
C GLY A 482 -26.46 0.46 -12.51
N THR A 483 -26.13 1.77 -12.56
CA THR A 483 -26.81 2.78 -11.73
C THR A 483 -28.02 3.34 -12.49
N LYS A 484 -29.25 3.07 -12.04
CA LYS A 484 -30.47 3.56 -12.71
C LYS A 484 -30.57 5.09 -12.71
N HIS A 485 -30.27 5.70 -11.57
CA HIS A 485 -30.35 7.14 -11.34
C HIS A 485 -29.20 7.57 -10.44
N ALA A 486 -28.33 8.46 -10.94
CA ALA A 486 -27.14 8.88 -10.21
C ALA A 486 -27.06 10.41 -10.12
N ASN A 487 -26.97 10.94 -8.90
CA ASN A 487 -26.36 12.25 -8.71
C ASN A 487 -24.85 12.09 -8.94
N VAL A 488 -24.34 12.64 -10.04
CA VAL A 488 -22.96 12.38 -10.49
C VAL A 488 -21.96 12.87 -9.44
N ARG A 489 -22.21 14.06 -8.85
CA ARG A 489 -21.35 14.62 -7.80
C ARG A 489 -21.31 13.72 -6.56
N GLY A 490 -22.47 13.24 -6.09
CA GLY A 490 -22.57 12.32 -4.96
C GLY A 490 -21.82 11.01 -5.20
N TRP A 491 -21.96 10.43 -6.39
CA TRP A 491 -21.22 9.23 -6.78
C TRP A 491 -19.70 9.49 -6.80
N THR A 492 -19.27 10.60 -7.40
CA THR A 492 -17.86 11.01 -7.46
C THR A 492 -17.25 11.23 -6.06
N LEU A 493 -18.01 11.81 -5.12
CA LEU A 493 -17.52 11.98 -3.74
C LEU A 493 -17.29 10.64 -3.05
N ARG A 494 -18.15 9.64 -3.29
CA ARG A 494 -17.93 8.27 -2.78
C ARG A 494 -16.71 7.62 -3.42
N LEU A 495 -16.49 7.82 -4.71
CA LEU A 495 -15.27 7.36 -5.40
C LEU A 495 -14.02 7.96 -4.76
N LEU A 496 -13.99 9.28 -4.56
CA LEU A 496 -12.85 9.96 -3.96
C LEU A 496 -12.60 9.51 -2.52
N GLU A 497 -13.65 9.38 -1.70
CA GLU A 497 -13.54 8.96 -0.29
C GLU A 497 -12.78 7.64 -0.12
N ARG A 498 -12.98 6.69 -1.05
CA ARG A 498 -12.31 5.37 -1.03
C ARG A 498 -10.79 5.44 -1.11
N TYR A 499 -10.25 6.45 -1.80
CA TYR A 499 -8.82 6.58 -2.06
C TYR A 499 -8.19 7.74 -1.29
N ARG A 500 -8.85 8.26 -0.25
CA ARG A 500 -8.25 9.29 0.61
C ARG A 500 -7.08 8.71 1.40
N PHE A 501 -6.04 9.51 1.57
CA PHE A 501 -4.86 9.12 2.35
C PHE A 501 -4.12 10.35 2.87
N VAL A 502 -3.21 10.11 3.82
CA VAL A 502 -2.14 11.05 4.17
C VAL A 502 -0.79 10.37 4.04
N ILE A 503 0.23 11.13 3.67
CA ILE A 503 1.62 10.71 3.85
C ILE A 503 2.04 11.23 5.23
N GLY A 504 2.47 10.31 6.09
CA GLY A 504 2.84 10.63 7.45
C GLY A 504 4.29 10.30 7.77
N SER A 505 4.89 11.11 8.63
CA SER A 505 6.18 10.84 9.25
C SER A 505 5.96 10.39 10.69
N THR A 506 6.59 9.30 11.07
CA THR A 506 6.68 8.85 12.47
C THR A 506 8.14 8.53 12.74
N PRO A 507 8.74 8.99 13.85
CA PRO A 507 10.12 8.68 14.17
C PRO A 507 10.37 7.17 14.10
N GLY A 508 11.17 6.77 13.11
CA GLY A 508 11.39 5.39 12.74
C GLY A 508 12.88 5.07 12.67
N HIS A 509 13.25 3.82 12.92
CA HIS A 509 14.62 3.35 12.75
C HIS A 509 14.65 1.96 12.10
N PHE A 510 15.44 1.80 11.05
CA PHE A 510 15.75 0.51 10.46
C PHE A 510 17.15 0.08 10.88
N ALA A 511 17.25 -1.02 11.62
CA ALA A 511 18.50 -1.58 12.10
C ALA A 511 18.78 -2.91 11.41
N MET A 512 19.95 -3.02 10.77
CA MET A 512 20.44 -4.28 10.22
C MET A 512 21.45 -4.90 11.19
N ILE A 513 21.09 -6.05 11.77
CA ILE A 513 21.88 -6.73 12.79
C ILE A 513 22.71 -7.84 12.14
N SER A 514 24.00 -7.57 11.91
CA SER A 514 24.93 -8.57 11.36
C SER A 514 25.73 -9.34 12.41
N GLY A 515 25.70 -8.89 13.66
CA GLY A 515 26.42 -9.45 14.81
C GLY A 515 26.33 -8.57 16.07
N PRO A 516 27.02 -8.92 17.17
CA PRO A 516 26.87 -8.23 18.46
C PRO A 516 27.19 -6.73 18.44
N SER A 517 28.16 -6.32 17.62
CA SER A 517 28.52 -4.89 17.49
C SER A 517 27.41 -4.07 16.82
N ALA A 518 26.72 -4.64 15.82
CA ALA A 518 25.62 -3.96 15.14
C ALA A 518 24.44 -3.77 16.10
N LEU A 519 24.12 -4.80 16.89
CA LEU A 519 23.09 -4.74 17.92
C LEU A 519 23.39 -3.68 18.99
N ASN A 520 24.62 -3.64 19.52
CA ASN A 520 25.02 -2.59 20.47
C ASN A 520 24.94 -1.19 19.85
N GLY A 521 25.26 -1.06 18.56
CA GLY A 521 25.10 0.18 17.79
C GLY A 521 23.64 0.63 17.71
N MET A 522 22.72 -0.29 17.42
CA MET A 522 21.27 -0.03 17.47
C MET A 522 20.84 0.45 18.85
N VAL A 523 21.22 -0.27 19.92
CA VAL A 523 20.85 0.10 21.30
C VAL A 523 21.38 1.50 21.66
N ALA A 524 22.62 1.82 21.28
CA ALA A 524 23.19 3.14 21.50
C ALA A 524 22.44 4.24 20.70
N HIS A 525 22.04 3.95 19.47
CA HIS A 525 21.23 4.85 18.66
C HIS A 525 19.88 5.14 19.31
N LEU A 526 19.17 4.11 19.77
CA LEU A 526 17.87 4.27 20.42
C LEU A 526 17.96 5.04 21.74
N LYS A 527 19.04 4.85 22.52
CA LYS A 527 19.30 5.67 23.72
C LYS A 527 19.51 7.14 23.40
N LYS A 528 20.13 7.45 22.25
CA LYS A 528 20.37 8.82 21.79
C LYS A 528 19.12 9.47 21.17
N ASN A 529 18.21 8.66 20.61
CA ASN A 529 17.00 9.12 19.94
C ASN A 529 15.76 8.50 20.62
N PRO A 530 15.40 9.00 21.82
CA PRO A 530 14.33 8.40 22.63
C PRO A 530 12.93 8.58 22.03
N ASP A 531 12.79 9.40 20.99
CA ASP A 531 11.55 9.69 20.28
C ASP A 531 11.18 8.65 19.21
N VAL A 532 12.13 7.77 18.81
CA VAL A 532 11.86 6.65 17.89
C VAL A 532 10.69 5.82 18.40
N ALA A 533 9.66 5.68 17.58
CA ALA A 533 8.43 4.97 17.92
C ALA A 533 8.23 3.70 17.10
N LEU A 534 8.70 3.69 15.84
CA LEU A 534 8.70 2.51 14.96
C LEU A 534 10.13 1.99 14.82
N LEU A 535 10.33 0.69 15.05
CA LEU A 535 11.62 0.05 14.88
C LEU A 535 11.48 -1.18 13.99
N CYS A 536 12.37 -1.31 13.01
CA CYS A 536 12.60 -2.54 12.29
C CYS A 536 13.97 -3.10 12.67
N VAL A 537 14.03 -4.40 13.01
CA VAL A 537 15.26 -5.11 13.35
C VAL A 537 15.46 -6.27 12.37
N ASN A 538 16.17 -6.03 11.28
CA ASN A 538 16.45 -7.05 10.26
C ASN A 538 17.68 -7.89 10.66
N ASP A 539 17.50 -9.21 10.75
CA ASP A 539 18.44 -10.19 11.30
C ASP A 539 19.39 -10.81 10.25
N ASP A 540 20.18 -9.99 9.56
CA ASP A 540 21.20 -10.48 8.61
C ASP A 540 22.47 -11.00 9.32
N ILE A 541 22.30 -11.77 10.40
CA ILE A 541 23.35 -12.17 11.32
C ILE A 541 24.35 -13.10 10.62
N THR A 542 25.62 -12.75 10.70
CA THR A 542 26.73 -13.53 10.13
C THR A 542 27.80 -13.89 11.15
N VAL A 543 27.73 -13.31 12.35
CA VAL A 543 28.74 -13.44 13.40
C VAL A 543 28.06 -13.64 14.77
N ASP A 544 28.48 -14.67 15.50
CA ASP A 544 28.18 -14.91 16.93
C ASP A 544 26.69 -14.85 17.30
N ASP A 545 25.92 -15.74 16.68
CA ASP A 545 24.45 -15.81 16.74
C ASP A 545 23.90 -16.01 18.16
N ASP A 546 24.52 -16.89 18.94
CA ASP A 546 24.13 -17.15 20.33
C ASP A 546 24.26 -15.90 21.20
N LYS A 547 25.33 -15.13 20.99
CA LYS A 547 25.54 -13.87 21.71
C LYS A 547 24.57 -12.79 21.25
N VAL A 548 24.28 -12.70 19.95
CA VAL A 548 23.23 -11.80 19.45
C VAL A 548 21.88 -12.14 20.07
N THR A 549 21.53 -13.43 20.10
CA THR A 549 20.30 -13.94 20.74
C THR A 549 20.21 -13.49 22.19
N ALA A 550 21.25 -13.73 22.99
CA ALA A 550 21.27 -13.38 24.40
C ALA A 550 21.13 -11.86 24.61
N LEU A 551 21.87 -11.06 23.84
CA LEU A 551 21.83 -9.59 23.92
C LEU A 551 20.46 -9.04 23.49
N PHE A 552 19.89 -9.58 22.41
CA PHE A 552 18.60 -9.14 21.90
C PHE A 552 17.48 -9.47 22.88
N LYS A 553 17.44 -10.71 23.41
CA LYS A 553 16.44 -11.11 24.41
C LYS A 553 16.51 -10.28 25.68
N ASN A 554 17.73 -9.95 26.15
CA ASN A 554 17.90 -9.05 27.29
C ASN A 554 17.34 -7.66 26.99
N TRP A 555 17.75 -7.05 25.86
CA TRP A 555 17.26 -5.75 25.45
C TRP A 555 15.73 -5.72 25.26
N ALA A 556 15.16 -6.73 24.60
CA ALA A 556 13.73 -6.82 24.35
C ALA A 556 12.93 -7.08 25.65
N SER A 557 13.49 -7.86 26.59
CA SER A 557 12.91 -8.04 27.93
C SER A 557 12.89 -6.74 28.74
N ASP A 558 13.93 -5.91 28.62
CA ASP A 558 13.96 -4.60 29.29
C ASP A 558 12.85 -3.66 28.78
N HIS A 559 12.46 -3.77 27.51
CA HIS A 559 11.43 -2.92 26.90
C HIS A 559 10.02 -3.51 27.03
N TRP A 560 9.89 -4.83 26.87
CA TRP A 560 8.62 -5.55 26.75
C TRP A 560 8.63 -6.86 27.57
N GLY A 561 9.09 -6.77 28.82
CA GLY A 561 9.24 -7.92 29.71
C GLY A 561 7.93 -8.52 30.22
N THR A 562 6.80 -7.81 30.10
CA THR A 562 5.49 -8.30 30.58
C THR A 562 4.92 -9.33 29.59
N PRO A 563 4.74 -10.60 30.00
CA PRO A 563 4.11 -11.62 29.16
C PRO A 563 2.63 -11.31 28.92
N ALA A 564 2.16 -11.61 27.72
CA ALA A 564 0.74 -11.70 27.46
C ALA A 564 0.13 -12.91 28.19
N GLN A 565 -1.15 -12.83 28.54
CA GLN A 565 -1.83 -13.87 29.33
C GLN A 565 -1.83 -15.25 28.64
N TRP A 566 -1.81 -15.27 27.30
CA TRP A 566 -1.74 -16.49 26.49
C TRP A 566 -0.35 -17.14 26.40
N GLU A 567 0.69 -16.52 26.96
CA GLU A 567 2.04 -17.08 26.97
C GLU A 567 2.22 -18.11 28.10
N GLN A 568 3.18 -19.04 27.91
CA GLN A 568 3.61 -20.02 28.92
C GLN A 568 4.32 -19.38 30.11
#